data_AF-A0A427A0P7-F1
#
_entry.id   AF-A0A427A0P7-F1
#
_cell.length_a   1.000
_cell.length_b   1.000
_cell.length_c   1.000
_cell.angle_alpha   90.00
_cell.angle_beta   90.00
_cell.angle_gamma   90.00
#
_symmetry.space_group_name_H-M   'P 1'
#
loop_
_entity.id
_entity.type
_entity.pdbx_description
1 polymer ?
#
loop_
_entity_poly.entity_id
_entity_poly.type
_entity_poly.pdbx_seq_one_letter_code
_entity_poly.pdbx_strand_id
1 'polypeptide(L)'
;MARRPWLKLLVLIGLFAFSEGREIKLADEDGASLYNRTLAKMLVEYASAVYITDLTALFTWTCSRCNDLTKVNHGVQNVQLMTFGQPRIGNAAFATYFNEHVADAVRVTHENDIVPHLPPYYSYFSQKTYHHFPREVYSV
;
A
#
# COMPACT_ATOMS: atom_id res chain seq x y z
N MET A 1 -0.17 8.55 -54.76
CA MET A 1 -0.36 8.08 -53.38
C MET A 1 0.89 8.39 -52.57
N ALA A 2 1.03 9.64 -52.11
CA ALA A 2 2.22 10.09 -51.39
C ALA A 2 2.06 9.82 -49.89
N ARG A 3 2.73 8.78 -49.40
CA ARG A 3 2.85 8.50 -47.96
C ARG A 3 3.67 9.63 -47.35
N ARG A 4 3.07 10.43 -46.46
CA ARG A 4 3.73 11.52 -45.72
C ARG A 4 4.30 10.96 -44.40
N PRO A 5 5.55 10.44 -44.37
CA PRO A 5 6.13 9.81 -43.18
C PRO A 5 6.27 10.77 -41.99
N TRP A 6 6.34 12.07 -42.29
CA TRP A 6 6.42 13.15 -41.31
C TRP A 6 5.21 13.22 -40.37
N LEU A 7 4.01 12.84 -40.82
CA LEU A 7 2.83 12.79 -39.94
C LEU A 7 2.95 11.69 -38.89
N LYS A 8 3.57 10.54 -39.22
CA LYS A 8 3.78 9.46 -38.25
C LYS A 8 4.87 9.82 -37.23
N LEU A 9 5.90 10.55 -37.68
CA LEU A 9 6.96 11.03 -36.79
C LEU A 9 6.45 12.06 -35.79
N LEU A 10 5.57 12.98 -36.22
CA LEU A 10 4.96 13.98 -35.33
C LEU A 10 4.05 13.35 -34.27
N VAL A 11 3.31 12.29 -34.62
CA VAL A 11 2.49 11.55 -33.65
C VAL A 11 3.35 10.82 -32.61
N LEU A 12 4.47 10.22 -33.01
CA LEU A 12 5.42 9.57 -32.11
C LEU A 12 6.09 10.57 -31.15
N ILE A 13 6.51 11.75 -31.63
CA ILE A 13 7.10 12.80 -30.80
C ILE A 13 6.08 13.36 -29.79
N GLY A 14 4.81 13.50 -30.20
CA GLY A 14 3.73 13.89 -29.29
C GLY A 14 3.50 12.91 -28.15
N LEU A 15 3.62 11.60 -28.40
CA LEU A 15 3.44 10.58 -27.35
C LEU A 15 4.57 10.60 -26.30
N PHE A 16 5.79 10.98 -26.67
CA PHE A 16 6.90 11.13 -25.72
C PHE A 16 6.83 12.43 -24.89
N ALA A 17 6.22 13.50 -25.42
CA ALA A 17 6.09 14.78 -24.71
C ALA A 17 5.02 14.77 -23.60
N PHE A 18 4.11 13.79 -23.58
CA PHE A 18 3.09 13.64 -22.53
C PHE A 18 3.47 12.63 -21.43
N SER A 19 4.67 12.07 -21.49
CA SER A 19 5.20 11.18 -20.44
C SER A 19 6.01 11.93 -19.36
N GLU A 20 5.80 13.23 -19.18
CA GLU A 20 6.12 13.86 -17.89
C GLU A 20 5.04 13.42 -16.90
N GLY A 21 5.36 12.40 -16.11
CA GLY A 21 4.54 12.02 -14.98
C GLY A 21 4.23 13.27 -14.17
N ARG A 22 2.94 13.60 -14.05
CA ARG A 22 2.52 14.69 -13.18
C ARG A 22 2.93 14.30 -11.77
N GLU A 23 3.95 14.97 -11.23
CA GLU A 23 4.10 15.04 -9.79
C GLU A 23 2.80 15.63 -9.25
N ILE A 24 2.15 14.89 -8.36
CA ILE A 24 1.00 15.39 -7.61
C ILE A 24 1.56 16.49 -6.71
N LYS A 25 1.48 17.75 -7.17
CA LYS A 25 1.65 18.91 -6.31
C LYS A 25 0.45 18.93 -5.38
N LEU A 26 0.61 18.30 -4.22
CA LEU A 26 -0.28 18.47 -3.10
C LEU A 26 -0.29 19.97 -2.78
N ALA A 27 -1.41 20.62 -3.09
CA ALA A 27 -1.65 21.98 -2.65
C ALA A 27 -1.63 21.97 -1.12
N ASP A 28 -0.68 22.71 -0.55
CA ASP A 28 -0.54 22.90 0.88
C ASP A 28 -1.68 23.81 1.34
N GLU A 29 -2.81 23.20 1.69
CA GLU A 29 -3.91 23.86 2.39
C GLU A 29 -3.49 24.08 3.84
N ASP A 30 -3.62 25.34 4.30
CA ASP A 30 -3.25 25.87 5.61
C ASP A 30 -3.55 24.92 6.79
N GLY A 31 -2.55 24.12 7.12
CA GLY A 31 -2.63 23.12 8.17
C GLY A 31 -1.45 22.18 8.06
N ALA A 32 -0.24 22.76 7.95
CA ALA A 32 1.03 22.03 7.83
C ALA A 32 0.99 20.81 8.77
N SER A 33 0.72 19.63 8.19
CA SER A 33 0.70 18.40 8.97
C SER A 33 2.06 18.36 9.64
N LEU A 34 2.08 18.42 10.97
CA LEU A 34 3.31 18.61 11.72
C LEU A 34 4.14 17.34 11.51
N TYR A 35 5.02 17.36 10.50
CA TYR A 35 5.70 16.19 9.99
C TYR A 35 6.50 15.55 11.11
N ASN A 36 6.00 14.43 11.62
CA ASN A 36 6.67 13.69 12.67
C ASN A 36 7.55 12.62 12.03
N ARG A 37 8.85 12.94 11.89
CA ARG A 37 9.86 12.07 11.28
C ARG A 37 9.90 10.68 11.93
N THR A 38 9.70 10.57 13.24
CA THR A 38 9.69 9.30 13.95
C THR A 38 8.48 8.46 13.55
N LEU A 39 7.28 9.08 13.54
CA LEU A 39 6.06 8.43 13.10
C LEU A 39 6.15 7.98 11.63
N ALA A 40 6.66 8.85 10.76
CA ALA A 40 6.85 8.52 9.34
C ALA A 40 7.79 7.31 9.16
N LYS A 41 8.91 7.26 9.89
CA LYS A 41 9.81 6.09 9.86
C LYS A 41 9.16 4.84 10.43
N MET A 42 8.37 4.93 11.50
CA MET A 42 7.62 3.79 12.03
C MET A 42 6.64 3.23 11.01
N LEU A 43 5.89 4.10 10.32
CA LEU A 43 4.93 3.69 9.29
C LEU A 43 5.63 3.04 8.07
N VAL A 44 6.78 3.58 7.65
CA VAL A 44 7.57 3.01 6.54
C VAL A 44 8.17 1.66 6.92
N GLU A 45 8.76 1.53 8.10
CA GLU A 45 9.28 0.24 8.58
C GLU A 45 8.16 -0.79 8.72
N TYR A 46 7.01 -0.37 9.25
CA TYR A 46 5.82 -1.23 9.37
C TYR A 46 5.34 -1.72 8.01
N ALA A 47 5.19 -0.82 7.04
CA ALA A 47 4.84 -1.16 5.67
C ALA A 47 5.89 -2.08 5.01
N SER A 48 7.16 -1.95 5.37
CA SER A 48 8.22 -2.84 4.85
C SER A 48 8.23 -4.22 5.48
N ALA A 49 7.86 -4.34 6.76
CA ALA A 49 7.74 -5.62 7.47
C ALA A 49 6.61 -6.48 6.89
N VAL A 50 5.56 -5.83 6.40
CA VAL A 50 4.42 -6.45 5.72
C VAL A 50 4.79 -7.21 4.44
N TYR A 51 5.88 -6.84 3.76
CA TYR A 51 6.35 -7.52 2.54
C TYR A 51 7.33 -8.67 2.80
N ILE A 52 7.48 -9.12 4.04
CA ILE A 52 8.33 -10.27 4.35
C ILE A 52 7.70 -11.58 3.88
N THR A 53 8.53 -12.40 3.25
CA THR A 53 8.13 -13.71 2.70
C THR A 53 8.02 -14.79 3.77
N ASP A 54 8.73 -14.66 4.89
CA ASP A 54 8.67 -15.58 6.02
C ASP A 54 7.53 -15.19 6.98
N LEU A 55 6.38 -15.81 6.73
CA LEU A 55 5.17 -15.68 7.55
C LEU A 55 5.43 -16.04 9.01
N THR A 56 6.26 -17.04 9.27
CA THR A 56 6.54 -17.47 10.64
C THR A 56 7.21 -16.33 11.38
N ALA A 57 8.24 -15.73 10.77
CA ALA A 57 8.94 -14.58 11.33
C ALA A 57 8.04 -13.34 11.51
N LEU A 58 7.04 -13.16 10.63
CA LEU A 58 6.03 -12.10 10.77
C LEU A 58 5.10 -12.38 11.97
N PHE A 59 4.58 -13.61 12.10
CA PHE A 59 3.68 -14.01 13.20
C PHE A 59 4.37 -14.09 14.56
N THR A 60 5.65 -14.49 14.60
CA THR A 60 6.45 -14.53 15.84
C THR A 60 7.16 -13.23 16.14
N TRP A 61 7.00 -12.20 15.29
CA TRP A 61 7.63 -10.89 15.43
C TRP A 61 9.17 -10.96 15.50
N THR A 62 9.77 -11.97 14.86
CA THR A 62 11.22 -12.19 14.82
C THR A 62 11.84 -11.76 13.51
N CYS A 63 11.10 -11.05 12.67
CA CYS A 63 11.60 -10.60 11.38
C CYS A 63 12.65 -9.49 11.53
N SER A 64 13.64 -9.45 10.63
CA SER A 64 14.72 -8.44 10.69
C SER A 64 14.20 -7.00 10.63
N ARG A 65 13.01 -6.79 10.06
CA ARG A 65 12.32 -5.49 9.98
C ARG A 65 11.29 -5.25 11.10
N CYS A 66 11.11 -6.20 12.03
CA CYS A 66 10.07 -6.15 13.06
C CYS A 66 10.56 -5.55 14.41
N ASN A 67 11.86 -5.24 14.55
CA ASN A 67 12.47 -5.06 15.85
C ASN A 67 12.34 -3.66 16.48
N ASP A 68 12.62 -2.58 15.73
CA ASP A 68 12.97 -1.31 16.37
C ASP A 68 11.82 -0.29 16.42
N LEU A 69 11.20 -0.02 15.26
CA LEU A 69 10.20 1.04 15.10
C LEU A 69 8.77 0.50 14.97
N THR A 70 8.64 -0.80 14.72
CA THR A 70 7.37 -1.50 14.47
C THR A 70 6.85 -2.23 15.69
N LYS A 71 7.70 -2.50 16.69
CA LYS A 71 7.29 -3.07 17.98
C LYS A 71 6.27 -2.13 18.57
N VAL A 72 4.99 -2.54 18.52
CA VAL A 72 3.79 -1.71 18.75
C VAL A 72 4.11 -0.62 19.78
N ASN A 73 4.31 0.59 19.28
CA ASN A 73 4.67 1.70 20.12
C ASN A 73 3.38 2.12 20.82
N HIS A 74 3.09 1.51 21.98
CA HIS A 74 1.85 1.67 22.76
C HIS A 74 1.52 3.13 23.12
N GLY A 75 2.44 4.07 22.88
CA GLY A 75 2.23 5.50 23.08
C GLY A 75 1.58 6.24 21.90
N VAL A 76 1.48 5.65 20.70
CA VAL A 76 0.84 6.31 19.55
C VAL A 76 -0.61 5.86 19.45
N GLN A 77 -1.52 6.77 19.80
CA GLN A 77 -2.96 6.58 19.67
C GLN A 77 -3.46 7.31 18.41
N ASN A 78 -4.60 6.88 17.86
CA ASN A 78 -5.25 7.48 16.67
C ASN A 78 -4.40 7.45 15.39
N VAL A 79 -3.79 6.30 15.08
CA VAL A 79 -3.09 6.11 13.81
C VAL A 79 -4.12 5.95 12.69
N GLN A 80 -4.08 6.88 11.72
CA GLN A 80 -4.77 6.72 10.44
C GLN A 80 -3.79 6.12 9.43
N LEU A 81 -4.21 5.07 8.74
CA LEU A 81 -3.40 4.42 7.71
C LEU A 81 -4.15 4.47 6.38
N MET A 82 -3.47 4.89 5.33
CA MET A 82 -4.00 4.81 3.97
C MET A 82 -2.97 4.11 3.08
N THR A 83 -3.39 3.09 2.35
CA THR A 83 -2.52 2.32 1.44
C THR A 83 -3.12 2.29 0.04
N PHE A 84 -2.28 2.09 -0.97
CA PHE A 84 -2.69 2.01 -2.37
C PHE A 84 -2.20 0.68 -2.95
N GLY A 85 -3.07 -0.08 -3.59
CA GLY A 85 -2.71 -1.35 -4.24
C GLY A 85 -2.19 -2.42 -3.27
N GLN A 86 -2.45 -2.30 -1.95
CA GLN A 86 -1.81 -3.22 -1.00
C GLN A 86 -2.27 -4.67 -1.18
N PRO A 87 -1.37 -5.66 -1.10
CA PRO A 87 -1.74 -7.07 -1.08
C PRO A 87 -2.44 -7.47 0.23
N ARG A 88 -2.83 -8.74 0.33
CA ARG A 88 -3.16 -9.43 1.58
C ARG A 88 -1.87 -9.78 2.30
N ILE A 89 -1.83 -9.52 3.60
CA ILE A 89 -0.55 -9.44 4.33
C ILE A 89 -0.49 -10.33 5.56
N GLY A 90 -1.62 -10.89 5.96
CA GLY A 90 -1.70 -11.85 7.06
C GLY A 90 -2.94 -12.71 6.96
N ASN A 91 -3.05 -13.68 7.86
CA ASN A 91 -4.23 -14.54 8.00
C ASN A 91 -5.37 -13.81 8.74
N ALA A 92 -6.46 -14.52 9.01
CA ALA A 92 -7.62 -13.97 9.72
C ALA A 92 -7.25 -13.41 11.11
N ALA A 93 -6.39 -14.11 11.87
CA ALA A 93 -5.98 -13.66 13.20
C ALA A 93 -5.21 -12.34 13.16
N PHE A 94 -4.29 -12.19 12.20
CA PHE A 94 -3.59 -10.93 11.96
C PHE A 94 -4.55 -9.82 11.55
N ALA A 95 -5.48 -10.08 10.62
CA ALA A 95 -6.43 -9.09 10.16
C ALA A 95 -7.31 -8.56 11.31
N THR A 96 -7.75 -9.45 12.21
CA THR A 96 -8.48 -9.06 13.43
C THR A 96 -7.62 -8.21 14.35
N TYR A 97 -6.42 -8.68 14.70
CA TYR A 97 -5.49 -7.95 15.58
C TYR A 97 -5.16 -6.55 15.03
N PHE A 98 -4.90 -6.47 13.72
CA PHE A 98 -4.63 -5.21 13.04
C PHE A 98 -5.81 -4.24 13.13
N ASN A 99 -7.03 -4.73 12.88
CA ASN A 99 -8.24 -3.92 12.95
C ASN A 99 -8.54 -3.38 14.36
N GLU A 100 -8.16 -4.11 15.41
CA GLU A 100 -8.30 -3.66 16.81
C GLU A 100 -7.34 -2.52 17.15
N HIS A 101 -6.14 -2.50 16.55
CA HIS A 101 -5.08 -1.55 16.90
C HIS A 101 -4.98 -0.37 15.91
N VAL A 102 -5.45 -0.53 14.68
CA VAL A 102 -5.40 0.46 13.58
C VAL A 102 -6.76 0.53 12.89
N ALA A 103 -7.80 0.90 13.65
CA ALA A 103 -9.18 0.90 13.18
C ALA A 103 -9.45 1.88 12.02
N ASP A 104 -8.66 2.97 11.93
CA ASP A 104 -8.74 3.97 10.86
C ASP A 104 -7.80 3.67 9.69
N ALA A 105 -7.68 2.39 9.33
CA ALA A 105 -6.97 1.97 8.14
C ALA A 105 -7.90 1.92 6.91
N VAL A 106 -7.46 2.46 5.78
CA VAL A 106 -8.14 2.44 4.47
C VAL A 106 -7.21 1.86 3.43
N ARG A 107 -7.70 0.94 2.60
CA ARG A 107 -7.01 0.46 1.40
C ARG A 107 -7.66 1.07 0.17
N VAL A 108 -6.89 1.71 -0.67
CA VAL A 108 -7.32 2.15 -1.99
C VAL A 108 -6.88 1.11 -3.02
N THR A 109 -7.83 0.60 -3.78
CA THR A 109 -7.59 -0.32 -4.89
C THR A 109 -8.01 0.33 -6.21
N HIS A 110 -7.42 -0.13 -7.32
CA HIS A 110 -7.70 0.45 -8.63
C HIS A 110 -7.93 -0.64 -9.66
N GLU A 111 -9.07 -0.55 -10.36
CA GLU A 111 -9.49 -1.43 -11.46
C GLU A 111 -8.83 -2.82 -11.51
N ASN A 112 -7.92 -3.00 -12.48
CA ASN A 112 -7.29 -4.26 -12.83
C ASN A 112 -5.94 -4.44 -12.11
N ASP A 113 -5.73 -3.72 -11.00
CA ASP A 113 -4.56 -3.94 -10.17
C ASP A 113 -4.62 -5.34 -9.55
N ILE A 114 -3.68 -6.16 -9.97
CA ILE A 114 -3.56 -7.55 -9.50
C ILE A 114 -3.01 -7.62 -8.08
N VAL A 115 -2.31 -6.59 -7.59
CA VAL A 115 -1.56 -6.66 -6.32
C VAL A 115 -2.50 -6.84 -5.12
N PRO A 116 -3.64 -6.12 -4.99
CA PRO A 116 -4.64 -6.40 -3.96
C PRO A 116 -5.15 -7.84 -3.95
N HIS A 117 -5.09 -8.54 -5.07
CA HIS A 117 -5.59 -9.89 -5.18
C HIS A 117 -4.59 -10.96 -4.74
N LEU A 118 -3.38 -10.57 -4.32
CA LEU A 118 -2.30 -11.46 -3.88
C LEU A 118 -2.03 -11.35 -2.38
N PRO A 119 -1.53 -12.41 -1.72
CA PRO A 119 -1.60 -13.82 -2.14
C PRO A 119 -3.04 -14.28 -2.36
N PRO A 120 -3.31 -15.28 -3.21
CA PRO A 120 -4.67 -15.70 -3.55
C PRO A 120 -5.52 -16.08 -2.34
N TYR A 121 -6.83 -15.81 -2.42
CA TYR A 121 -7.78 -16.22 -1.41
C TYR A 121 -8.27 -17.64 -1.72
N TYR A 122 -8.06 -18.57 -0.79
CA TYR A 122 -8.47 -19.96 -0.94
C TYR A 122 -9.73 -20.24 -0.11
N SER A 123 -10.89 -20.29 -0.77
CA SER A 123 -12.18 -20.55 -0.11
C SER A 123 -12.26 -21.93 0.57
N TYR A 124 -11.63 -22.95 -0.02
CA TYR A 124 -11.63 -24.32 0.51
C TYR A 124 -10.67 -24.50 1.70
N PHE A 125 -9.69 -23.61 1.85
CA PHE A 125 -8.69 -23.64 2.93
C PHE A 125 -8.67 -22.31 3.68
N SER A 126 -9.85 -21.85 4.13
CA SER A 126 -10.02 -20.55 4.79
C SER A 126 -9.12 -20.35 6.01
N GLN A 127 -8.77 -21.40 6.74
CA GLN A 127 -7.86 -21.28 7.88
C GLN A 127 -6.40 -20.97 7.50
N LYS A 128 -6.01 -21.21 6.24
CA LYS A 128 -4.66 -20.96 5.72
C LYS A 128 -4.61 -19.80 4.73
N THR A 129 -5.73 -19.13 4.49
CA THR A 129 -5.80 -18.04 3.52
C THR A 129 -5.35 -16.73 4.13
N TYR A 130 -4.96 -15.80 3.26
CA TYR A 130 -4.68 -14.43 3.64
C TYR A 130 -5.95 -13.59 3.56
N HIS A 131 -6.05 -12.60 4.43
CA HIS A 131 -7.17 -11.70 4.56
C HIS A 131 -6.73 -10.25 4.40
N HIS A 132 -7.63 -9.43 3.87
CA HIS A 132 -7.53 -7.98 4.01
C HIS A 132 -8.10 -7.55 5.35
N PHE A 133 -7.66 -6.40 5.85
CA PHE A 133 -8.42 -5.64 6.84
C PHE A 133 -9.60 -4.91 6.15
N PRO A 134 -10.68 -4.57 6.87
CA PRO A 134 -12.03 -4.55 6.29
C PRO A 134 -12.40 -3.32 5.42
N ARG A 135 -11.69 -2.19 5.53
CA ARG A 135 -12.08 -0.96 4.82
C ARG A 135 -11.33 -0.78 3.51
N GLU A 136 -12.06 -0.89 2.41
CA GLU A 136 -11.57 -0.70 1.04
C GLU A 136 -12.31 0.44 0.35
N VAL A 137 -11.58 1.25 -0.39
CA VAL A 137 -12.08 2.31 -1.28
C VAL A 137 -11.60 1.96 -2.70
N TYR A 138 -12.54 1.75 -3.61
CA TYR A 138 -12.25 1.37 -4.98
C TYR A 138 -12.29 2.59 -5.90
N SER A 139 -11.20 2.84 -6.63
CA SER A 139 -11.16 3.84 -7.71
C SER A 139 -11.32 3.14 -9.06
N VAL A 140 -12.37 3.54 -9.79
CA VAL A 140 -12.46 3.34 -11.24
C VAL A 140 -11.44 4.21 -11.96
#